data_AF-A0AAU6S9H6-F1
#
_entry.id   AF-A0AAU6S9H6-F1
#
_cell.length_a   1.000
_cell.length_b   1.000
_cell.length_c   1.000
_cell.angle_alpha   90.00
_cell.angle_beta   90.00
_cell.angle_gamma   90.00
#
_symmetry.space_group_name_H-M   'P 1'
#
loop_
_entity.id
_entity.type
_entity.pdbx_description
1 polymer ?
#
loop_
_entity_poly.entity_id
_entity_poly.type
_entity_poly.pdbx_seq_one_letter_code
_entity_poly.pdbx_strand_id
1 'polypeptide(L)'
;MRGEPVDEPDTAWESCDARYRVFVYTGPEAAVKAIDIVDASLHEVMDSTRALAENDRNMWSLALVMDAAEPRGRGLVWLSGMDYHCAPASAFEWRLRAEMQDRYLSARSRRHEAVVLPNGLRVVRMFPEWGVTWPLWESFTDNYPMDAAALGLSDSLAAELAAWNDRWQDGGLEGPLPVGWHDEGWALYGRLQAELDGIAEVRPDFGR
;
A
#
# COMPACT_ATOMS: atom_id res chain seq x y z
N MET A 1 2.31 6.99 14.02
CA MET A 1 3.49 6.50 14.75
C MET A 1 3.21 6.68 16.23
N ARG A 2 3.44 5.68 17.08
CA ARG A 2 3.27 5.76 18.54
C ARG A 2 4.61 5.38 19.17
N GLY A 3 5.08 6.19 20.11
CA GLY A 3 6.24 5.87 20.94
C GLY A 3 5.75 5.44 22.32
N GLU A 4 6.39 4.42 22.88
CA GLU A 4 6.18 3.98 24.25
C GLU A 4 7.51 4.09 25.00
N PRO A 5 7.54 4.61 26.24
CA PRO A 5 8.77 4.65 27.01
C PRO A 5 9.20 3.24 27.40
N VAL A 6 10.50 2.99 27.34
CA VAL A 6 11.13 1.74 27.77
C VAL A 6 12.16 2.03 28.84
N ASP A 7 12.34 1.11 29.78
CA ASP A 7 13.39 1.19 30.79
C ASP A 7 14.73 0.84 30.13
N GLU A 8 15.68 1.78 30.10
CA GLU A 8 17.03 1.57 29.50
C GLU A 8 17.75 0.29 29.98
N PRO A 9 17.63 -0.16 31.25
CA PRO A 9 18.24 -1.42 31.70
C PRO A 9 17.66 -2.68 31.05
N ASP A 10 16.51 -2.60 30.34
CA ASP A 10 15.87 -3.70 29.61
C ASP A 10 16.49 -3.93 28.22
N THR A 11 17.82 -3.91 28.15
CA THR A 11 18.64 -4.01 26.93
C THR A 11 19.56 -5.24 26.91
N ALA A 12 19.42 -6.16 27.87
CA ALA A 12 20.28 -7.34 28.01
C ALA A 12 20.17 -8.39 26.86
N TRP A 13 19.42 -8.11 25.79
CA TRP A 13 19.04 -9.01 24.71
C TRP A 13 19.33 -8.40 23.32
N GLU A 14 20.45 -7.67 23.24
CA GLU A 14 20.97 -7.09 22.01
C GLU A 14 21.65 -8.12 21.11
N SER A 15 21.54 -7.93 19.79
CA SER A 15 22.27 -8.68 18.77
C SER A 15 22.66 -7.76 17.63
N CYS A 16 23.84 -8.00 17.06
CA CYS A 16 24.32 -7.32 15.85
C CYS A 16 24.12 -8.16 14.58
N ASP A 17 23.56 -9.37 14.70
CA ASP A 17 23.49 -10.37 13.61
C ASP A 17 22.22 -10.21 12.76
N ALA A 18 21.85 -8.96 12.47
CA ALA A 18 20.64 -8.67 11.70
C ALA A 18 20.74 -9.24 10.28
N ARG A 19 19.75 -10.05 9.90
CA ARG A 19 19.58 -10.55 8.54
C ARG A 19 18.38 -9.85 7.91
N TYR A 20 18.62 -9.19 6.78
CA TYR A 20 17.60 -8.50 6.02
C TYR A 20 17.26 -9.29 4.77
N ARG A 21 15.98 -9.39 4.41
CA ARG A 21 15.54 -9.99 3.15
C ARG A 21 14.95 -8.93 2.25
N VAL A 22 15.53 -8.80 1.06
CA VAL A 22 15.06 -7.92 0.00
C VAL A 22 14.35 -8.75 -1.05
N PHE A 23 13.18 -8.29 -1.47
CA PHE A 23 12.45 -8.83 -2.62
C PHE A 23 12.39 -7.76 -3.70
N VAL A 24 12.75 -8.13 -4.94
CA VAL A 24 12.61 -7.26 -6.12
C VAL A 24 11.70 -7.96 -7.11
N TYR A 25 10.63 -7.29 -7.51
CA TYR A 25 9.60 -7.79 -8.42
C TYR A 25 9.80 -7.18 -9.81
N THR A 26 9.85 -8.04 -10.83
CA THR A 26 10.19 -7.65 -12.20
C THR A 26 9.18 -8.18 -13.22
N GLY A 27 8.90 -7.36 -14.23
CA GLY A 27 8.00 -7.73 -15.33
C GLY A 27 6.52 -7.86 -14.94
N PRO A 28 5.66 -8.25 -15.89
CA PRO A 28 4.21 -8.26 -15.72
C PRO A 28 3.69 -9.34 -14.77
N GLU A 29 4.41 -10.47 -14.65
CA GLU A 29 4.08 -11.53 -13.69
C GLU A 29 4.65 -11.24 -12.29
N ALA A 30 5.30 -10.08 -12.12
CA ALA A 30 6.00 -9.70 -10.89
C ALA A 30 6.98 -10.78 -10.42
N ALA A 31 7.76 -11.37 -11.34
CA ALA A 31 8.75 -12.37 -11.04
C ALA A 31 9.72 -11.87 -9.96
N VAL A 32 9.86 -12.65 -8.88
CA VAL A 32 10.53 -12.21 -7.66
C VAL A 32 11.96 -12.72 -7.58
N LYS A 33 12.90 -11.81 -7.29
CA LYS A 33 14.25 -12.12 -6.84
C LYS A 33 14.33 -11.81 -5.35
N ALA A 34 14.59 -12.82 -4.52
CA ALA A 34 14.79 -12.67 -3.08
C ALA A 34 16.26 -12.84 -2.72
N ILE A 35 16.81 -11.94 -1.90
CA ILE A 35 18.21 -11.98 -1.45
C ILE A 35 18.27 -11.65 0.04
N ASP A 36 19.06 -12.41 0.79
CA ASP A 36 19.40 -12.06 2.18
C ASP A 36 20.69 -11.21 2.19
N ILE A 37 20.64 -10.08 2.90
CA ILE A 37 21.78 -9.21 3.20
C ILE A 37 22.09 -9.37 4.69
N VAL A 38 23.33 -9.69 5.01
CA VAL A 38 23.86 -9.90 6.36
C VAL A 38 25.07 -8.99 6.57
N ASP A 39 25.54 -8.87 7.81
CA ASP A 39 26.73 -8.09 8.17
C ASP A 39 26.69 -6.63 7.69
N ALA A 40 25.49 -6.05 7.66
CA ALA A 40 25.23 -4.71 7.12
C ALA A 40 24.32 -3.91 8.04
N SER A 41 24.58 -2.61 8.13
CA SER A 41 23.67 -1.65 8.73
C SER A 41 22.41 -1.45 7.88
N LEU A 42 21.33 -0.96 8.49
CA LEU A 42 20.12 -0.60 7.73
C LEU A 42 20.43 0.40 6.61
N HIS A 43 21.37 1.32 6.81
CA HIS A 43 21.75 2.29 5.79
C HIS A 43 22.35 1.61 4.55
N GLU A 44 23.31 0.71 4.74
CA GLU A 44 23.94 -0.06 3.65
C GLU A 44 22.94 -0.98 2.94
N VAL A 45 22.00 -1.57 3.70
CA VAL A 45 20.91 -2.38 3.15
C VAL A 45 20.00 -1.52 2.27
N MET A 46 19.65 -0.31 2.69
CA MET A 46 18.81 0.60 1.90
C MET A 46 19.50 1.04 0.61
N ASP A 47 20.80 1.34 0.65
CA ASP A 47 21.58 1.67 -0.55
C ASP A 47 21.66 0.48 -1.52
N SER A 48 21.94 -0.71 -0.99
CA SER A 48 21.97 -1.95 -1.77
C SER A 48 20.61 -2.27 -2.38
N THR A 49 19.53 -2.07 -1.62
CA THR A 49 18.15 -2.28 -2.08
C THR A 49 17.80 -1.34 -3.23
N ARG A 50 18.15 -0.04 -3.13
CA ARG A 50 17.97 0.92 -4.22
C ARG A 50 18.74 0.51 -5.47
N ALA A 51 19.98 0.06 -5.32
CA ALA A 51 20.78 -0.42 -6.46
C ALA A 51 20.15 -1.67 -7.11
N LEU A 52 19.72 -2.65 -6.31
CA LEU A 52 19.06 -3.88 -6.78
C LEU A 52 17.72 -3.59 -7.47
N ALA A 53 16.97 -2.60 -7.00
CA ALA A 53 15.70 -2.17 -7.59
C ALA A 53 15.87 -1.18 -8.77
N GLU A 54 17.10 -0.94 -9.22
CA GLU A 54 17.42 0.04 -10.27
C GLU A 54 16.83 1.44 -9.98
N ASN A 55 16.98 1.91 -8.74
CA ASN A 55 16.41 3.17 -8.24
C ASN A 55 14.88 3.25 -8.44
N ASP A 56 14.16 2.30 -7.84
CA ASP A 56 12.69 2.17 -7.89
C ASP A 56 12.13 1.94 -9.30
N ARG A 57 12.96 1.54 -10.27
CA ARG A 57 12.46 1.07 -11.57
C ARG A 57 11.71 -0.26 -11.43
N ASN A 58 12.17 -1.10 -10.53
CA ASN A 58 11.51 -2.33 -10.13
C ASN A 58 10.87 -2.13 -8.76
N MET A 59 9.70 -2.74 -8.56
CA MET A 59 9.04 -2.72 -7.27
C MET A 59 9.82 -3.59 -6.28
N TRP A 60 9.86 -3.21 -5.00
CA TRP A 60 10.61 -3.96 -3.99
C TRP A 60 10.03 -3.84 -2.59
N SER A 61 10.32 -4.84 -1.77
CA SER A 61 10.04 -4.84 -0.33
C SER A 61 11.24 -5.35 0.47
N LEU A 62 11.30 -4.93 1.73
CA LEU A 62 12.39 -5.21 2.66
C LEU A 62 11.81 -5.71 3.98
N ALA A 63 12.35 -6.81 4.49
CA ALA A 63 12.00 -7.38 5.79
C ALA A 63 13.24 -7.67 6.64
N LEU A 64 13.07 -7.65 7.95
CA LEU A 64 13.98 -8.30 8.89
C LEU A 64 13.61 -9.78 8.99
N VAL A 65 14.61 -10.66 8.86
CA VAL A 65 14.45 -12.10 9.09
C VAL A 65 14.56 -12.36 10.58
N MET A 66 13.48 -12.85 11.17
CA MET A 66 13.45 -13.29 12.56
C MET A 66 13.73 -14.78 12.59
N ASP A 67 14.88 -15.16 13.16
CA ASP A 67 15.19 -16.55 13.50
C ASP A 67 15.01 -16.70 15.02
N ALA A 68 13.75 -16.77 15.50
CA ALA A 68 13.47 -16.92 16.92
C ALA A 68 13.51 -18.40 17.33
N ALA A 69 14.08 -18.70 18.50
CA ALA A 69 13.80 -19.95 19.19
C ALA A 69 12.30 -20.05 19.49
N GLU A 70 11.76 -21.26 19.50
CA GLU A 70 10.32 -21.57 19.63
C GLU A 70 9.55 -20.74 20.68
N PRO A 71 8.23 -20.49 20.47
CA PRO A 71 7.33 -21.19 19.55
C PRO A 71 7.06 -20.47 18.22
N ARG A 72 7.60 -19.25 18.01
CA ARG A 72 7.31 -18.45 16.81
C ARG A 72 8.05 -18.92 15.56
N GLY A 73 9.18 -19.62 15.71
CA GLY A 73 9.99 -20.11 14.59
C GLY A 73 10.56 -18.99 13.72
N ARG A 74 10.90 -19.34 12.47
CA ARG A 74 11.42 -18.40 11.46
C ARG A 74 10.30 -17.55 10.86
N GLY A 75 10.51 -16.25 10.75
CA GLY A 75 9.53 -15.31 10.20
C GLY A 75 10.14 -14.08 9.55
N LEU A 76 9.28 -13.23 8.98
CA LEU A 76 9.64 -11.95 8.39
C LEU A 76 8.90 -10.82 9.10
N VAL A 77 9.62 -9.74 9.41
CA VAL A 77 9.04 -8.48 9.87
C VAL A 77 9.26 -7.45 8.79
N TRP A 78 8.19 -7.00 8.13
CA TRP A 78 8.28 -6.01 7.05
C TRP A 78 8.75 -4.66 7.57
N LEU A 79 9.85 -4.17 7.00
CA LEU A 79 10.43 -2.84 7.29
C LEU A 79 9.98 -1.80 6.25
N SER A 80 9.78 -2.23 4.99
CA SER A 80 9.20 -1.41 3.93
C SER A 80 8.50 -2.29 2.90
N GLY A 81 7.28 -1.93 2.53
CA GLY A 81 6.45 -2.74 1.65
C GLY A 81 5.98 -4.05 2.31
N MET A 82 5.52 -4.98 1.50
CA MET A 82 5.11 -6.33 1.90
C MET A 82 5.35 -7.31 0.74
N ASP A 83 4.94 -8.56 0.87
CA ASP A 83 4.93 -9.48 -0.27
C ASP A 83 3.95 -8.98 -1.34
N TYR A 84 4.44 -8.71 -2.56
CA TYR A 84 3.60 -8.19 -3.63
C TYR A 84 2.58 -9.23 -4.15
N HIS A 85 2.81 -10.52 -3.93
CA HIS A 85 1.89 -11.57 -4.35
C HIS A 85 0.75 -11.83 -3.36
N CYS A 86 0.85 -11.29 -2.14
CA CYS A 86 -0.19 -11.41 -1.13
C CYS A 86 -1.13 -10.20 -1.16
N ALA A 87 -2.44 -10.46 -1.18
CA ALA A 87 -3.44 -9.42 -1.02
C ALA A 87 -3.39 -8.87 0.44
N PRO A 88 -3.44 -7.54 0.64
CA PRO A 88 -3.49 -6.97 1.98
C PRO A 88 -4.75 -7.38 2.74
N ALA A 89 -4.59 -7.86 3.98
CA ALA A 89 -5.66 -8.31 4.86
C ALA A 89 -6.04 -7.29 5.95
N SER A 90 -5.28 -6.20 6.10
CA SER A 90 -5.51 -5.17 7.11
C SER A 90 -5.17 -3.77 6.61
N ALA A 91 -5.66 -2.73 7.31
CA ALA A 91 -5.30 -1.34 7.01
C ALA A 91 -3.79 -1.09 7.11
N PHE A 92 -3.09 -1.78 8.03
CA PHE A 92 -1.64 -1.70 8.15
C PHE A 92 -0.94 -2.30 6.92
N GLU A 93 -1.38 -3.47 6.45
CA GLU A 93 -0.84 -4.09 5.23
C GLU A 93 -1.14 -3.24 4.00
N TRP A 94 -2.32 -2.63 3.91
CA TRP A 94 -2.64 -1.67 2.86
C TRP A 94 -1.71 -0.47 2.85
N ARG A 95 -1.33 0.04 4.02
CA ARG A 95 -0.33 1.12 4.11
C ARG A 95 1.04 0.67 3.57
N LEU A 96 1.47 -0.54 3.90
CA LEU A 96 2.72 -1.11 3.38
C LEU A 96 2.67 -1.30 1.86
N ARG A 97 1.56 -1.84 1.34
CA ARG A 97 1.28 -1.98 -0.09
C ARG A 97 1.33 -0.63 -0.80
N ALA A 98 0.65 0.38 -0.25
CA ALA A 98 0.59 1.74 -0.76
C ALA A 98 1.98 2.37 -0.87
N GLU A 99 2.80 2.26 0.18
CA GLU A 99 4.16 2.81 0.21
C GLU A 99 5.02 2.24 -0.93
N MET A 100 4.94 0.92 -1.15
CA MET A 100 5.67 0.22 -2.21
C MET A 100 5.17 0.62 -3.62
N GLN A 101 3.85 0.73 -3.80
CA GLN A 101 3.24 1.19 -5.06
C GLN A 101 3.61 2.64 -5.37
N ASP A 102 3.50 3.54 -4.38
CA ASP A 102 3.75 4.97 -4.56
C ASP A 102 5.21 5.24 -4.92
N ARG A 103 6.18 4.55 -4.30
CA ARG A 103 7.59 4.63 -4.70
C ARG A 103 7.78 4.27 -6.17
N TYR A 104 7.25 3.12 -6.57
CA TYR A 104 7.38 2.60 -7.93
C TYR A 104 6.69 3.52 -8.96
N LEU A 105 5.45 3.92 -8.72
CA LEU A 105 4.68 4.79 -9.62
C LEU A 105 5.27 6.20 -9.70
N SER A 106 5.75 6.75 -8.58
CA SER A 106 6.45 8.04 -8.56
C SER A 106 7.72 8.00 -9.41
N ALA A 107 8.50 6.92 -9.31
CA ALA A 107 9.71 6.75 -10.10
C ALA A 107 9.40 6.66 -11.61
N ARG A 108 8.33 5.97 -12.00
CA ARG A 108 7.84 5.91 -13.40
C ARG A 108 7.40 7.27 -13.90
N SER A 109 6.60 7.99 -13.11
CA SER A 109 6.14 9.35 -13.43
C SER A 109 7.30 10.32 -13.68
N ARG A 110 8.33 10.29 -12.81
CA ARG A 110 9.57 11.10 -12.99
C ARG A 110 10.35 10.76 -14.26
N ARG A 111 10.19 9.55 -14.80
CA ARG A 111 10.78 9.11 -16.07
C ARG A 111 9.86 9.33 -17.27
N HIS A 112 8.69 9.93 -17.08
CA HIS A 112 7.64 10.10 -18.09
C HIS A 112 7.18 8.76 -18.71
N GLU A 113 7.18 7.70 -17.90
CA GLU A 113 6.65 6.37 -18.26
C GLU A 113 5.17 6.28 -17.88
N ALA A 114 4.45 5.32 -18.47
CA ALA A 114 3.06 5.03 -18.08
C ALA A 114 2.98 4.70 -16.58
N VAL A 115 2.08 5.38 -15.85
CA VAL A 115 1.89 5.26 -14.40
C VAL A 115 0.96 4.09 -14.10
N VAL A 116 1.50 2.88 -14.30
CA VAL A 116 0.81 1.61 -14.06
C VAL A 116 1.72 0.67 -13.29
N LEU A 117 1.12 -0.25 -12.53
CA LEU A 117 1.77 -1.35 -11.81
C LEU A 117 2.55 -2.26 -12.77
N PRO A 118 3.45 -3.13 -12.26
CA PRO A 118 4.24 -4.04 -13.10
C PRO A 118 3.38 -4.87 -14.08
N ASN A 119 2.20 -5.31 -13.62
CA ASN A 119 1.20 -6.06 -14.40
C ASN A 119 0.33 -5.21 -15.33
N GLY A 120 0.57 -3.90 -15.43
CA GLY A 120 -0.18 -2.97 -16.27
C GLY A 120 -1.45 -2.40 -15.63
N LEU A 121 -1.81 -2.81 -14.42
CA LEU A 121 -2.97 -2.26 -13.71
C LEU A 121 -2.73 -0.81 -13.28
N ARG A 122 -3.80 -0.01 -13.32
CA ARG A 122 -3.85 1.31 -12.68
C ARG A 122 -3.96 1.18 -11.16
N VAL A 123 -3.72 2.27 -10.43
CA VAL A 123 -3.99 2.33 -8.98
C VAL A 123 -5.06 3.37 -8.72
N VAL A 124 -6.24 2.90 -8.31
CA VAL A 124 -7.40 3.75 -8.00
C VAL A 124 -7.51 3.83 -6.49
N ARG A 125 -7.37 5.03 -5.93
CA ARG A 125 -7.50 5.29 -4.50
C ARG A 125 -8.94 5.63 -4.18
N MET A 126 -9.49 4.96 -3.18
CA MET A 126 -10.82 5.21 -2.64
C MET A 126 -10.68 5.84 -1.26
N PHE A 127 -11.11 7.10 -1.09
CA PHE A 127 -11.17 7.78 0.21
C PHE A 127 -12.14 8.96 0.14
N PRO A 128 -12.86 9.27 1.23
CA PRO A 128 -13.79 10.39 1.22
C PRO A 128 -13.05 11.71 1.07
N GLU A 129 -13.65 12.63 0.32
CA GLU A 129 -13.06 13.94 0.06
C GLU A 129 -14.15 15.00 -0.17
N TRP A 130 -13.84 16.23 0.23
CA TRP A 130 -14.73 17.37 0.10
C TRP A 130 -14.82 17.87 -1.34
N GLY A 131 -16.03 18.23 -1.76
CA GLY A 131 -16.24 18.90 -3.04
C GLY A 131 -16.08 17.99 -4.26
N VAL A 132 -16.03 16.67 -4.06
CA VAL A 132 -16.07 15.67 -5.14
C VAL A 132 -17.30 14.78 -4.99
N THR A 133 -17.87 14.37 -6.12
CA THR A 133 -19.00 13.43 -6.13
C THR A 133 -18.54 12.00 -5.87
N TRP A 134 -17.50 11.55 -6.58
CA TRP A 134 -16.95 10.22 -6.41
C TRP A 134 -15.63 10.29 -5.63
N PRO A 135 -15.51 9.51 -4.54
CA PRO A 135 -14.33 9.49 -3.66
C PRO A 135 -13.17 8.70 -4.29
N LEU A 136 -12.87 8.93 -5.58
CA LEU A 136 -11.95 8.14 -6.41
C LEU A 136 -10.85 9.01 -7.03
N TRP A 137 -9.60 8.56 -6.87
CA TRP A 137 -8.42 9.33 -7.27
C TRP A 137 -7.37 8.43 -7.93
N GLU A 138 -6.57 9.00 -8.84
CA GLU A 138 -5.39 8.32 -9.40
C GLU A 138 -4.13 9.17 -9.15
N SER A 139 -3.26 8.68 -8.27
CA SER A 139 -2.01 9.39 -7.94
C SER A 139 -1.05 9.43 -9.12
N PHE A 140 -0.25 10.50 -9.18
CA PHE A 140 0.83 10.71 -10.16
C PHE A 140 0.37 10.84 -11.63
N THR A 141 -0.90 11.15 -11.84
CA THR A 141 -1.46 11.51 -13.15
C THR A 141 -2.04 12.93 -13.11
N ASP A 142 -2.27 13.52 -14.29
CA ASP A 142 -2.89 14.84 -14.42
C ASP A 142 -4.40 14.84 -14.11
N ASN A 143 -5.03 13.65 -14.01
CA ASN A 143 -6.45 13.47 -13.72
C ASN A 143 -6.65 13.20 -12.22
N TYR A 144 -6.85 14.26 -11.45
CA TYR A 144 -6.83 14.17 -9.99
C TYR A 144 -8.12 13.52 -9.42
N PRO A 145 -9.35 14.02 -9.66
CA PRO A 145 -10.58 13.29 -9.35
C PRO A 145 -11.08 12.49 -10.57
N MET A 146 -11.49 11.23 -10.33
CA MET A 146 -12.00 10.38 -11.40
C MET A 146 -13.52 10.36 -11.47
N ASP A 147 -14.05 10.46 -12.69
CA ASP A 147 -15.45 10.21 -13.00
C ASP A 147 -15.71 8.69 -13.00
N ALA A 148 -16.76 8.26 -12.30
CA ALA A 148 -17.20 6.87 -12.28
C ALA A 148 -17.48 6.32 -13.69
N ALA A 149 -18.03 7.15 -14.58
CA ALA A 149 -18.29 6.78 -15.97
C ALA A 149 -16.99 6.55 -16.77
N ALA A 150 -15.94 7.34 -16.48
CA ALA A 150 -14.64 7.16 -17.11
C ALA A 150 -13.94 5.84 -16.70
N LEU A 151 -14.33 5.29 -15.54
CA LEU A 151 -13.89 3.98 -15.06
C LEU A 151 -14.80 2.83 -15.52
N GLY A 152 -15.92 3.12 -16.17
CA GLY A 152 -16.89 2.12 -16.62
C GLY A 152 -17.65 1.45 -15.47
N LEU A 153 -17.80 2.14 -14.33
CA LEU A 153 -18.54 1.61 -13.18
C LEU A 153 -20.03 1.49 -13.47
N SER A 154 -20.69 0.54 -12.82
CA SER A 154 -22.15 0.43 -12.87
C SER A 154 -22.82 1.64 -12.23
N ASP A 155 -23.96 2.06 -12.79
CA ASP A 155 -24.73 3.20 -12.26
C ASP A 155 -25.09 3.03 -10.78
N SER A 156 -25.36 1.79 -10.35
CA SER A 156 -25.67 1.49 -8.95
C SER A 156 -24.45 1.69 -8.05
N LEU A 157 -23.28 1.16 -8.40
CA LEU A 157 -22.07 1.35 -7.61
C LEU A 157 -21.65 2.82 -7.58
N ALA A 158 -21.74 3.52 -8.71
CA ALA A 158 -21.43 4.94 -8.80
C ALA A 158 -22.33 5.78 -7.87
N ALA A 159 -23.62 5.48 -7.82
CA ALA A 159 -24.57 6.16 -6.93
C ALA A 159 -24.31 5.85 -5.45
N GLU A 160 -23.97 4.61 -5.11
CA GLU A 160 -23.67 4.22 -3.73
C GLU A 160 -22.35 4.85 -3.22
N LEU A 161 -21.31 4.91 -4.06
CA LEU A 161 -20.06 5.60 -3.74
C LEU A 161 -20.29 7.10 -3.48
N ALA A 162 -21.13 7.74 -4.29
CA ALA A 162 -21.50 9.13 -4.09
C ALA A 162 -22.25 9.32 -2.76
N ALA A 163 -23.26 8.50 -2.48
CA ALA A 163 -24.03 8.56 -1.23
C ALA A 163 -23.18 8.26 0.03
N TRP A 164 -22.15 7.44 -0.09
CA TRP A 164 -21.18 7.18 0.97
C TRP A 164 -20.27 8.38 1.24
N ASN A 165 -19.82 9.07 0.18
CA ASN A 165 -19.05 10.31 0.32
C ASN A 165 -19.91 11.47 0.85
N ASP A 166 -21.15 11.62 0.36
CA ASP A 166 -22.07 12.69 0.79
C ASP A 166 -22.36 12.60 2.29
N ARG A 167 -22.62 11.40 2.83
CA ARG A 167 -22.82 11.24 4.29
C ARG A 167 -21.58 11.55 5.11
N TRP A 168 -20.38 11.34 4.56
CA TRP A 168 -19.16 11.78 5.21
C TRP A 168 -19.06 13.32 5.20
N GLN A 169 -19.39 13.95 4.07
CA GLN A 169 -19.42 15.40 3.92
C GLN A 169 -20.50 16.07 4.80
N ASP A 170 -21.64 15.43 5.04
CA ASP A 170 -22.67 15.98 5.93
C ASP A 170 -22.23 16.07 7.39
N GLY A 171 -21.21 15.30 7.79
CA GLY A 171 -20.66 15.30 9.15
C GLY A 171 -19.87 16.57 9.51
N GLY A 172 -19.36 17.32 8.53
CA GLY A 172 -18.45 18.44 8.79
C GLY A 172 -17.02 17.99 9.15
N LEU A 173 -16.08 18.95 9.21
CA LEU A 173 -14.64 18.68 9.39
C LEU A 173 -14.29 17.94 10.70
N GLU A 174 -15.09 18.10 11.75
CA GLU A 174 -14.84 17.55 13.09
C GLU A 174 -15.98 16.65 13.58
N GLY A 175 -16.96 16.34 12.71
CA GLY A 175 -18.09 15.51 13.08
C GLY A 175 -17.70 14.04 13.28
N PRO A 176 -18.42 13.31 14.14
CA PRO A 176 -18.25 11.88 14.22
C PRO A 176 -18.63 11.24 12.88
N LEU A 177 -17.89 10.20 12.48
CA LEU A 177 -18.26 9.40 11.33
C LEU A 177 -19.63 8.74 11.55
N PRO A 178 -20.48 8.63 10.50
CA PRO A 178 -21.75 7.93 10.60
C PRO A 178 -21.58 6.49 11.10
N VAL A 179 -22.55 6.00 11.86
CA VAL A 179 -22.55 4.59 12.33
C VAL A 179 -22.53 3.66 11.12
N GLY A 180 -21.62 2.67 11.12
CA GLY A 180 -21.47 1.69 10.05
C GLY A 180 -20.71 2.19 8.82
N TRP A 181 -20.22 3.43 8.81
CA TRP A 181 -19.56 4.03 7.66
C TRP A 181 -18.33 3.26 7.15
N HIS A 182 -17.52 2.70 8.06
CA HIS A 182 -16.37 1.87 7.68
C HIS A 182 -16.78 0.54 7.07
N ASP A 183 -17.74 -0.17 7.67
CA ASP A 183 -18.21 -1.47 7.18
C ASP A 183 -18.80 -1.34 5.77
N GLU A 184 -19.55 -0.25 5.54
CA GLU A 184 -20.04 0.11 4.22
C GLU A 184 -18.92 0.45 3.25
N GLY A 185 -17.93 1.24 3.65
CA GLY A 185 -16.76 1.56 2.84
C GLY A 185 -16.01 0.30 2.39
N TRP A 186 -15.84 -0.68 3.28
CA TRP A 186 -15.21 -1.96 2.95
C TRP A 186 -16.06 -2.83 2.00
N ALA A 187 -17.40 -2.80 2.15
CA ALA A 187 -18.30 -3.48 1.21
C ALA A 187 -18.26 -2.84 -0.19
N LEU A 188 -18.22 -1.50 -0.26
CA LEU A 188 -18.07 -0.74 -1.50
C LEU A 188 -16.71 -0.99 -2.16
N TYR A 189 -15.63 -0.99 -1.38
CA TYR A 189 -14.30 -1.37 -1.86
C TYR A 189 -14.31 -2.75 -2.52
N GLY A 190 -14.93 -3.76 -1.88
CA GLY A 190 -14.97 -5.12 -2.42
C GLY A 190 -15.68 -5.19 -3.77
N ARG A 191 -16.79 -4.45 -3.92
CA ARG A 191 -17.51 -4.34 -5.20
C ARG A 191 -16.73 -3.55 -6.24
N LEU A 192 -16.12 -2.44 -5.86
CA LEU A 192 -15.31 -1.60 -6.73
C LEU A 192 -14.09 -2.37 -7.25
N GLN A 193 -13.41 -3.14 -6.40
CA GLN A 193 -12.31 -4.00 -6.81
C GLN A 193 -12.77 -5.10 -7.78
N ALA A 194 -13.99 -5.64 -7.63
CA ALA A 194 -14.54 -6.62 -8.54
C ALA A 194 -14.92 -6.03 -9.91
N GLU A 195 -15.52 -4.83 -9.95
CA GLU A 195 -15.87 -4.16 -11.21
C GLU A 195 -14.62 -3.68 -11.98
N LEU A 196 -13.53 -3.37 -11.28
CA LEU A 196 -12.26 -2.95 -11.86
C LEU A 196 -11.25 -4.09 -12.05
N ASP A 197 -11.69 -5.35 -11.97
CA ASP A 197 -10.83 -6.51 -12.21
C ASP A 197 -10.17 -6.43 -13.61
N GLY A 198 -8.87 -6.66 -13.67
CA GLY A 198 -8.07 -6.51 -14.89
C GLY A 198 -7.84 -5.06 -15.37
N ILE A 199 -8.42 -4.05 -14.72
CA ILE A 199 -8.26 -2.62 -15.06
C ILE A 199 -7.41 -1.90 -14.02
N ALA A 200 -7.73 -2.09 -12.74
CA ALA A 200 -7.07 -1.40 -11.64
C ALA A 200 -7.00 -2.22 -10.34
N GLU A 201 -5.96 -1.97 -9.56
CA GLU A 201 -5.95 -2.29 -8.14
C GLU A 201 -6.56 -1.12 -7.37
N VAL A 202 -7.58 -1.41 -6.56
CA VAL A 202 -8.28 -0.41 -5.74
C VAL A 202 -7.62 -0.35 -4.38
N ARG A 203 -7.28 0.86 -3.95
CA ARG A 203 -6.62 1.13 -2.67
C ARG A 203 -7.59 1.80 -1.70
N PRO A 204 -8.03 1.12 -0.62
CA PRO A 204 -8.91 1.71 0.39
C PRO A 204 -8.10 2.61 1.34
N ASP A 205 -8.13 3.92 1.08
CA ASP A 205 -7.40 4.98 1.82
C ASP A 205 -8.26 5.64 2.91
N PHE A 206 -9.30 4.95 3.42
CA PHE A 206 -10.21 5.48 4.45
C PHE A 206 -10.06 4.81 5.84
N GLY A 207 -9.02 4.00 6.03
CA GLY A 207 -8.68 3.39 7.32
C GLY A 207 -9.63 2.28 7.79
N ARG A 208 -9.30 1.74 8.96
CA ARG A 208 -10.17 0.91 9.81
C ARG A 208 -9.77 1.14 11.27
#